data_AF-A0A317IWC1-F1
#
_entry.id   AF-A0A317IWC1-F1
#
_cell.length_a   1.000
_cell.length_b   1.000
_cell.length_c   1.000
_cell.angle_alpha   90.00
_cell.angle_beta   90.00
_cell.angle_gamma   90.00
#
_symmetry.space_group_name_H-M   'P 1'
#
loop_
_entity.id
_entity.type
_entity.pdbx_description
1 polymer ?
#
loop_
_entity_poly.entity_id
_entity_poly.type
_entity_poly.pdbx_seq_one_letter_code
_entity_poly.pdbx_strand_id
1 'polypeptide(L)'
;MSKWSWRWMAVGLLVCAPLDAEIRALTILHTNDLHARLSPLDNHQGGFAALAAAIRHERAGCTTCILLNAGDMVQGSPVSTIFHGLPVFEIADLFHYDAATLGNHDFDYGWLQTRKFIQTANYPIVSANIVGQDGKLFTPKPYVILNVNGLRVGVIGAMTDDLHNLSTPKLLGQWHTNPVVATVRRYAAELRGQSDLIVLLAHITGEEEQEFLNSAPEISVVVSGHIHSGLKKEQTHESRILVRVKGYGEELGRLDLQVDTDRKAPVRWTWKRIAVDGSRLEPAADVAAQVKHWEDEVAKRVDQPLAISKRQFSKPEVKRLIEQAMREETGANFAFINAGGVRDSLPQGQLLVRHIWNVMPFDNAVVFGKFKGRDLPLIVVGGRDISPEREYTLAVTDFTAANQSAAEELQTTGLTFTGEGGLLRDLLVDWFRKKKVIE
;
A
#
# COMPACT_ATOMS: atom_id res chain seq x y z
N MET A 1 53.04 11.57 -78.02
CA MET A 1 52.06 10.46 -77.91
C MET A 1 52.35 9.68 -76.63
N SER A 2 51.31 9.15 -75.97
CA SER A 2 51.33 8.35 -74.71
C SER A 2 51.18 9.19 -73.43
N LYS A 3 49.94 9.53 -73.03
CA LYS A 3 48.93 8.77 -72.25
C LYS A 3 49.07 9.02 -70.74
N TRP A 4 48.33 10.03 -70.27
CA TRP A 4 48.00 10.26 -68.87
C TRP A 4 47.00 9.20 -68.38
N SER A 5 47.31 8.52 -67.29
CA SER A 5 46.38 7.59 -66.61
C SER A 5 45.74 8.28 -65.41
N TRP A 6 44.43 8.56 -65.49
CA TRP A 6 43.64 8.96 -64.33
C TRP A 6 43.34 7.75 -63.44
N ARG A 7 43.79 7.80 -62.19
CA ARG A 7 43.35 6.88 -61.13
C ARG A 7 42.04 7.43 -60.56
N TRP A 8 40.94 6.73 -60.80
CA TRP A 8 39.67 6.98 -60.14
C TRP A 8 39.76 6.51 -58.68
N MET A 9 39.79 7.45 -57.73
CA MET A 9 39.49 7.15 -56.33
C MET A 9 37.98 7.03 -56.19
N ALA A 10 37.47 5.80 -56.06
CA ALA A 10 36.11 5.56 -55.65
C ALA A 10 35.99 5.91 -54.16
N VAL A 11 35.47 7.10 -53.86
CA VAL A 11 35.01 7.45 -52.52
C VAL A 11 33.71 6.67 -52.29
N GLY A 12 33.79 5.58 -51.53
CA GLY A 12 32.62 4.87 -51.06
C GLY A 12 31.86 5.75 -50.08
N LEU A 13 30.74 6.33 -50.51
CA LEU A 13 29.74 6.89 -49.62
C LEU A 13 29.13 5.75 -48.81
N LEU A 14 29.59 5.59 -47.57
CA LEU A 14 28.87 4.86 -46.53
C LEU A 14 27.59 5.65 -46.24
N VAL A 15 26.50 5.27 -46.90
CA VAL A 15 25.16 5.67 -46.51
C VAL A 15 24.88 4.95 -45.19
N CYS A 16 25.14 5.63 -44.06
CA CYS A 16 24.52 5.26 -42.80
C CYS A 16 23.02 5.47 -42.98
N ALA A 17 22.28 4.41 -43.31
CA ALA A 17 20.85 4.40 -43.08
C ALA A 17 20.65 4.71 -41.57
N PRO A 18 19.72 5.61 -41.21
CA PRO A 18 19.34 5.73 -39.81
C PRO A 18 18.89 4.35 -39.35
N LEU A 19 19.46 3.86 -38.24
CA LEU A 19 18.89 2.71 -37.55
C LEU A 19 17.44 3.11 -37.23
N ASP A 20 16.48 2.42 -37.84
CA ASP A 20 15.07 2.57 -37.45
C ASP A 20 14.96 2.32 -35.95
N ALA A 21 14.22 3.19 -35.25
CA ALA A 21 14.05 3.09 -33.80
C ALA A 21 13.55 1.70 -33.42
N GLU A 22 14.26 1.03 -32.51
CA GLU A 22 13.87 -0.32 -32.10
C GLU A 22 12.67 -0.24 -31.15
N ILE A 23 11.52 -0.67 -31.66
CA ILE A 23 10.29 -0.76 -30.86
C ILE A 23 10.21 -2.15 -30.22
N ARG A 24 10.21 -2.19 -28.88
CA ARG A 24 10.14 -3.44 -28.11
C ARG A 24 8.89 -3.48 -27.24
N ALA A 25 8.26 -4.65 -27.17
CA ALA A 25 7.09 -4.87 -26.33
C ALA A 25 7.49 -5.13 -24.87
N LEU A 26 6.71 -4.58 -23.93
CA LEU A 26 6.78 -4.82 -22.49
C LEU A 26 5.37 -4.92 -21.92
N THR A 27 5.12 -5.91 -21.07
CA THR A 27 3.89 -5.99 -20.28
C THR A 27 4.25 -5.79 -18.80
N ILE A 28 3.57 -4.87 -18.13
CA ILE A 28 3.66 -4.68 -16.68
C ILE A 28 2.36 -5.18 -16.07
N LEU A 29 2.44 -6.32 -15.40
CA LEU A 29 1.41 -6.76 -14.47
C LEU A 29 1.65 -6.07 -13.13
N HIS A 30 0.60 -5.60 -12.46
CA HIS A 30 0.77 -4.93 -11.18
C HIS A 30 -0.38 -5.11 -10.20
N THR A 31 -0.02 -5.05 -8.92
CA THR A 31 -0.93 -5.04 -7.77
C THR A 31 -0.49 -3.97 -6.78
N ASN A 32 -1.40 -3.57 -5.89
CA ASN A 32 -1.15 -2.66 -4.78
C ASN A 32 -2.10 -2.99 -3.62
N ASP A 33 -1.74 -2.56 -2.40
CA ASP A 33 -2.65 -2.52 -1.25
C ASP A 33 -3.34 -3.88 -0.99
N LEU A 34 -2.58 -4.99 -1.00
CA LEU A 34 -3.16 -6.33 -0.82
C LEU A 34 -3.73 -6.53 0.59
N HIS A 35 -3.19 -5.81 1.58
CA HIS A 35 -3.71 -5.74 2.95
C HIS A 35 -4.01 -7.09 3.60
N ALA A 36 -3.12 -8.05 3.37
CA ALA A 36 -3.21 -9.42 3.87
C ALA A 36 -4.57 -10.07 3.60
N ARG A 37 -5.29 -9.67 2.54
CA ARG A 37 -6.60 -10.20 2.19
C ARG A 37 -6.45 -11.57 1.54
N LEU A 38 -6.09 -12.57 2.35
CA LEU A 38 -5.82 -13.93 1.90
C LEU A 38 -7.06 -14.60 1.31
N SER A 39 -8.21 -14.40 1.97
CA SER A 39 -9.50 -14.93 1.54
C SER A 39 -10.26 -13.90 0.69
N PRO A 40 -11.13 -14.35 -0.25
CA PRO A 40 -12.00 -13.46 -1.00
C PRO A 40 -12.92 -12.63 -0.11
N LEU A 41 -13.34 -11.48 -0.62
CA LEU A 41 -14.40 -10.66 -0.05
C LEU A 41 -15.77 -11.35 -0.22
N ASP A 42 -16.80 -10.85 0.46
CA ASP A 42 -18.16 -11.39 0.38
C ASP A 42 -18.74 -11.38 -1.04
N ASN A 43 -18.27 -10.47 -1.90
CA ASN A 43 -18.64 -10.40 -3.31
C ASN A 43 -17.80 -11.32 -4.22
N HIS A 44 -17.07 -12.28 -3.62
CA HIS A 44 -16.15 -13.23 -4.26
C HIS A 44 -14.90 -12.60 -4.90
N GLN A 45 -14.68 -11.30 -4.74
CA GLN A 45 -13.51 -10.64 -5.30
C GLN A 45 -12.26 -10.81 -4.45
N GLY A 46 -11.10 -10.83 -5.11
CA GLY A 46 -9.80 -10.93 -4.47
C GLY A 46 -9.52 -12.30 -3.85
N GLY A 47 -8.70 -12.31 -2.81
CA GLY A 47 -8.13 -13.52 -2.24
C GLY A 47 -6.88 -13.97 -2.99
N PHE A 48 -5.86 -14.39 -2.24
CA PHE A 48 -4.52 -14.64 -2.75
C PHE A 48 -4.50 -15.81 -3.75
N ALA A 49 -5.31 -16.84 -3.52
CA ALA A 49 -5.37 -17.99 -4.41
C ALA A 49 -6.00 -17.68 -5.77
N ALA A 50 -7.03 -16.84 -5.81
CA ALA A 50 -7.64 -16.38 -7.06
C ALA A 50 -6.73 -15.37 -7.79
N LEU A 51 -6.06 -14.49 -7.03
CA LEU A 51 -5.07 -13.56 -7.58
C LEU A 51 -3.90 -14.32 -8.22
N ALA A 52 -3.37 -15.35 -7.57
CA ALA A 52 -2.33 -16.20 -8.16
C ALA A 52 -2.79 -16.88 -9.46
N ALA A 53 -4.03 -17.36 -9.51
CA ALA A 53 -4.60 -17.94 -10.73
C ALA A 53 -4.66 -16.90 -11.87
N ALA A 54 -5.13 -15.68 -11.58
CA ALA A 54 -5.17 -14.59 -12.54
C ALA A 54 -3.77 -14.18 -13.04
N ILE A 55 -2.79 -14.07 -12.12
CA ILE A 55 -1.39 -13.79 -12.46
C ILE A 55 -0.83 -14.87 -13.38
N ARG A 56 -1.01 -16.16 -13.02
CA ARG A 56 -0.53 -17.29 -13.84
C ARG A 56 -1.19 -17.33 -15.21
N HIS A 57 -2.48 -17.02 -15.29
CA HIS A 57 -3.20 -16.91 -16.56
C HIS A 57 -2.61 -15.82 -17.46
N GLU A 58 -2.39 -14.61 -16.94
CA GLU A 58 -1.86 -13.50 -17.73
C GLU A 58 -0.37 -13.65 -18.07
N ARG A 59 0.40 -14.39 -17.27
CA ARG A 59 1.80 -14.75 -17.55
C ARG A 59 1.93 -15.93 -18.51
N ALA A 60 0.90 -16.74 -18.70
CA ALA A 60 0.97 -17.91 -19.58
C ALA A 60 1.30 -17.48 -21.02
N GLY A 61 2.49 -17.89 -21.50
CA GLY A 61 2.99 -17.52 -22.82
C GLY A 61 3.48 -16.08 -22.97
N CYS A 62 3.49 -15.28 -21.89
CA CYS A 62 4.00 -13.91 -21.93
C CYS A 62 5.50 -13.89 -21.65
N THR A 63 6.31 -13.84 -22.71
CA THR A 63 7.79 -13.77 -22.61
C THR A 63 8.30 -12.34 -22.37
N THR A 64 7.39 -11.37 -22.31
CA THR A 64 7.70 -9.94 -22.21
C THR A 64 7.08 -9.29 -20.97
N CYS A 65 6.59 -10.08 -19.99
CA CYS A 65 5.97 -9.56 -18.79
C CYS A 65 6.92 -9.44 -17.61
N ILE A 66 6.71 -8.40 -16.82
CA ILE A 66 7.15 -8.30 -15.43
C ILE A 66 5.94 -8.14 -14.51
N LEU A 67 6.06 -8.54 -13.25
CA LEU A 67 5.03 -8.40 -12.21
C LEU A 67 5.56 -7.54 -11.06
N LEU A 68 4.84 -6.46 -10.74
CA LEU A 68 5.23 -5.47 -9.73
C LEU A 68 4.19 -5.34 -8.61
N ASN A 69 4.63 -5.03 -7.39
CA ASN A 69 3.76 -4.71 -6.26
C ASN A 69 4.07 -3.32 -5.67
N ALA A 70 3.07 -2.44 -5.57
CA ALA A 70 3.24 -1.07 -5.09
C ALA A 70 3.11 -0.89 -3.56
N GLY A 71 3.42 -1.92 -2.76
CA GLY A 71 3.44 -1.88 -1.30
C GLY A 71 2.11 -2.22 -0.63
N ASP A 72 2.11 -2.14 0.70
CA ASP A 72 1.00 -2.50 1.58
C ASP A 72 0.53 -3.94 1.39
N MET A 73 1.48 -4.87 1.54
CA MET A 73 1.16 -6.29 1.52
C MET A 73 0.47 -6.72 2.81
N VAL A 74 0.92 -6.19 3.95
CA VAL A 74 0.39 -6.55 5.28
C VAL A 74 -0.66 -5.58 5.78
N GLN A 75 -1.18 -5.87 6.97
CA GLN A 75 -2.26 -5.18 7.68
C GLN A 75 -3.61 -5.30 6.96
N GLY A 76 -4.69 -5.60 7.69
CA GLY A 76 -6.06 -5.64 7.14
C GLY A 76 -6.81 -6.95 7.33
N SER A 77 -6.16 -7.98 7.88
CA SER A 77 -6.78 -9.25 8.28
C SER A 77 -6.15 -9.82 9.55
N PRO A 78 -6.84 -10.71 10.29
CA PRO A 78 -6.35 -11.23 11.56
C PRO A 78 -5.06 -12.04 11.41
N VAL A 79 -4.84 -12.73 10.28
CA VAL A 79 -3.57 -13.45 10.03
C VAL A 79 -2.38 -12.51 10.09
N SER A 80 -2.50 -11.30 9.51
CA SER A 80 -1.44 -10.31 9.56
C SER A 80 -1.17 -9.88 10.99
N THR A 81 -2.20 -9.55 11.76
CA THR A 81 -2.03 -9.05 13.12
C THR A 81 -1.52 -10.13 14.08
N ILE A 82 -2.08 -11.34 14.02
CA ILE A 82 -1.73 -12.45 14.92
C ILE A 82 -0.30 -12.95 14.69
N PHE A 83 0.15 -12.96 13.44
CA PHE A 83 1.45 -13.50 13.04
C PHE A 83 2.43 -12.41 12.57
N HIS A 84 2.13 -11.15 12.89
CA HIS A 84 2.93 -9.97 12.54
C HIS A 84 3.38 -9.95 11.06
N GLY A 85 2.45 -10.27 10.16
CA GLY A 85 2.60 -10.15 8.70
C GLY A 85 3.45 -11.20 7.98
N LEU A 86 4.23 -12.04 8.69
CA LEU A 86 5.15 -12.98 8.03
C LEU A 86 4.47 -13.96 7.05
N PRO A 87 3.34 -14.60 7.40
CA PRO A 87 2.64 -15.49 6.47
C PRO A 87 2.28 -14.84 5.14
N VAL A 88 2.03 -13.52 5.13
CA VAL A 88 1.61 -12.80 3.94
C VAL A 88 2.75 -12.74 2.93
N PHE A 89 3.97 -12.47 3.38
CA PHE A 89 5.17 -12.46 2.53
C PHE A 89 5.54 -13.86 2.06
N GLU A 90 5.42 -14.88 2.92
CA GLU A 90 5.66 -16.28 2.55
C GLU A 90 4.72 -16.76 1.45
N ILE A 91 3.43 -16.38 1.51
CA ILE A 91 2.47 -16.71 0.46
C ILE A 91 2.74 -15.87 -0.80
N ALA A 92 3.08 -14.58 -0.65
CA ALA A 92 3.33 -13.67 -1.77
C ALA A 92 4.52 -14.11 -2.64
N ASP A 93 5.49 -14.86 -2.10
CA ASP A 93 6.56 -15.47 -2.88
C ASP A 93 6.05 -16.39 -4.00
N LEU A 94 4.89 -17.02 -3.82
CA LEU A 94 4.25 -17.89 -4.82
C LEU A 94 3.65 -17.11 -6.00
N PHE A 95 3.57 -15.77 -5.91
CA PHE A 95 3.19 -14.90 -7.03
C PHE A 95 4.36 -14.63 -7.98
N HIS A 96 5.60 -14.80 -7.49
CA HIS A 96 6.83 -14.55 -8.22
C HIS A 96 6.91 -13.13 -8.79
N TYR A 97 6.79 -12.13 -7.91
CA TYR A 97 7.04 -10.72 -8.24
C TYR A 97 8.47 -10.53 -8.76
N ASP A 98 8.63 -9.64 -9.74
CA ASP A 98 9.94 -9.22 -10.24
C ASP A 98 10.51 -8.07 -9.40
N ALA A 99 9.65 -7.24 -8.80
CA ALA A 99 10.00 -6.26 -7.78
C ALA A 99 8.78 -5.80 -6.96
N ALA A 100 9.03 -5.33 -5.75
CA ALA A 100 8.04 -4.64 -4.91
C ALA A 100 8.63 -3.37 -4.30
N THR A 101 7.77 -2.44 -3.86
CA THR A 101 8.15 -1.39 -2.90
C THR A 101 7.51 -1.68 -1.54
N LEU A 102 7.88 -0.90 -0.52
CA LEU A 102 7.20 -0.89 0.77
C LEU A 102 6.04 0.11 0.73
N GLY A 103 4.96 -0.22 1.44
CA GLY A 103 3.88 0.70 1.83
C GLY A 103 3.96 1.09 3.31
N ASN A 104 3.14 2.05 3.74
CA ASN A 104 3.19 2.54 5.12
C ASN A 104 2.79 1.45 6.12
N HIS A 105 1.85 0.57 5.75
CA HIS A 105 1.38 -0.50 6.61
C HIS A 105 2.40 -1.62 6.80
N ASP A 106 3.44 -1.71 5.95
CA ASP A 106 4.56 -2.62 6.16
C ASP A 106 5.38 -2.26 7.43
N PHE A 107 5.17 -1.08 8.02
CA PHE A 107 5.78 -0.62 9.28
C PHE A 107 4.89 -0.78 10.51
N ASP A 108 3.66 -1.29 10.39
CA ASP A 108 2.72 -1.37 11.51
C ASP A 108 3.18 -2.30 12.65
N TYR A 109 4.02 -3.29 12.33
CA TYR A 109 4.65 -4.18 13.31
C TYR A 109 6.06 -3.73 13.71
N GLY A 110 6.44 -2.51 13.33
CA GLY A 110 7.73 -1.89 13.59
C GLY A 110 8.80 -2.24 12.56
N TRP A 111 9.76 -1.32 12.40
CA TRP A 111 10.80 -1.40 11.36
C TRP A 111 11.66 -2.67 11.41
N LEU A 112 11.86 -3.27 12.59
CA LEU A 112 12.58 -4.55 12.72
C LEU A 112 11.82 -5.68 12.05
N GLN A 113 10.49 -5.67 12.13
CA GLN A 113 9.65 -6.64 11.47
C GLN A 113 9.62 -6.39 9.96
N THR A 114 9.55 -5.12 9.54
CA THR A 114 9.70 -4.74 8.12
C THR A 114 11.03 -5.22 7.53
N ARG A 115 12.13 -5.22 8.29
CA ARG A 115 13.40 -5.82 7.87
C ARG A 115 13.30 -7.33 7.66
N LYS A 116 12.53 -8.04 8.48
CA LYS A 116 12.29 -9.48 8.26
C LYS A 116 11.48 -9.71 7.00
N PHE A 117 10.49 -8.88 6.69
CA PHE A 117 9.75 -8.98 5.43
C PHE A 117 10.66 -8.90 4.21
N ILE A 118 11.61 -7.94 4.22
CA ILE A 118 12.64 -7.82 3.17
C ILE A 118 13.54 -9.06 3.09
N GLN A 119 13.83 -9.71 4.22
CA GLN A 119 14.65 -10.93 4.26
C GLN A 119 13.88 -12.18 3.83
N THR A 120 12.58 -12.22 4.10
CA THR A 120 11.69 -13.34 3.74
C THR A 120 11.39 -13.33 2.24
N ALA A 121 11.16 -12.16 1.64
CA ALA A 121 10.80 -12.04 0.23
C ALA A 121 11.89 -12.59 -0.70
N ASN A 122 11.49 -13.46 -1.63
CA ASN A 122 12.36 -14.02 -2.67
C ASN A 122 12.52 -13.10 -3.90
N TYR A 123 12.01 -11.87 -3.81
CA TYR A 123 12.05 -10.84 -4.84
C TYR A 123 12.57 -9.53 -4.26
N PRO A 124 13.18 -8.66 -5.08
CA PRO A 124 13.74 -7.42 -4.58
C PRO A 124 12.64 -6.46 -4.10
N ILE A 125 12.76 -6.02 -2.85
CA ILE A 125 12.02 -4.88 -2.31
C ILE A 125 12.91 -3.64 -2.39
N VAL A 126 12.46 -2.62 -3.12
CA VAL A 126 13.20 -1.38 -3.38
C VAL A 126 12.48 -0.18 -2.79
N SER A 127 13.24 0.80 -2.28
CA SER A 127 12.72 2.10 -1.90
C SER A 127 13.85 3.12 -1.87
N ALA A 128 13.70 4.20 -2.63
CA ALA A 128 14.74 5.18 -2.86
C ALA A 128 14.90 6.22 -1.75
N ASN A 129 13.83 6.46 -0.98
CA ASN A 129 13.77 7.63 -0.10
C ASN A 129 13.59 7.30 1.39
N ILE A 130 13.40 6.04 1.79
CA ILE A 130 13.41 5.68 3.21
C ILE A 130 14.86 5.54 3.68
N VAL A 131 15.28 6.39 4.62
CA VAL A 131 16.66 6.48 5.09
C VAL A 131 16.76 6.54 6.62
N GLY A 132 17.90 6.11 7.14
CA GLY A 132 18.28 6.33 8.54
C GLY A 132 18.90 7.71 8.74
N GLN A 133 19.19 8.07 9.98
CA GLN A 133 19.88 9.33 10.30
C GLN A 133 21.26 9.47 9.65
N ASP A 134 21.91 8.34 9.34
CA ASP A 134 23.21 8.29 8.64
C ASP A 134 23.08 8.36 7.11
N GLY A 135 21.87 8.58 6.58
CA GLY A 135 21.57 8.64 5.16
C GLY A 135 21.56 7.27 4.46
N LYS A 136 21.78 6.15 5.18
CA LYS A 136 21.71 4.82 4.58
C LYS A 136 20.27 4.42 4.29
N LEU A 137 20.08 3.73 3.17
CA LEU A 137 18.78 3.24 2.75
C LEU A 137 18.21 2.19 3.72
N PHE A 138 16.90 2.24 3.90
CA PHE A 138 16.17 1.19 4.60
C PHE A 138 16.09 -0.10 3.78
N THR A 139 15.94 -0.01 2.46
CA THR A 139 15.99 -1.18 1.60
C THR A 139 17.43 -1.44 1.14
N PRO A 140 17.76 -2.66 0.67
CA PRO A 140 19.11 -2.94 0.16
C PRO A 140 19.48 -2.08 -1.05
N LYS A 141 18.50 -1.68 -1.86
CA LYS A 141 18.69 -0.89 -3.08
C LYS A 141 17.54 0.09 -3.31
N PRO A 142 17.81 1.28 -3.87
CA PRO A 142 16.78 2.26 -4.22
C PRO A 142 15.99 1.85 -5.47
N TYR A 143 16.57 1.00 -6.31
CA TYR A 143 16.02 0.53 -7.58
C TYR A 143 16.59 -0.83 -7.98
N VAL A 144 15.98 -1.45 -8.99
CA VAL A 144 16.54 -2.58 -9.77
C VAL A 144 16.46 -2.31 -11.27
N ILE A 145 17.30 -2.99 -12.06
CA ILE A 145 17.20 -2.99 -13.53
C ILE A 145 16.82 -4.40 -13.97
N LEU A 146 15.62 -4.54 -14.53
CA LEU A 146 15.10 -5.79 -15.04
C LEU A 146 15.37 -5.89 -16.54
N ASN A 147 15.89 -7.04 -17.00
CA ASN A 147 16.13 -7.29 -18.42
C ASN A 147 14.99 -8.16 -18.98
N VAL A 148 14.16 -7.59 -19.85
CA VAL A 148 12.97 -8.27 -20.39
C VAL A 148 12.81 -7.93 -21.86
N ASN A 149 12.72 -8.94 -22.73
CA ASN A 149 12.66 -8.75 -24.18
C ASN A 149 13.80 -7.86 -24.74
N GLY A 150 14.98 -7.91 -24.11
CA GLY A 150 16.14 -7.06 -24.40
C GLY A 150 15.97 -5.58 -24.04
N LEU A 151 14.90 -5.19 -23.34
CA LEU A 151 14.76 -3.89 -22.68
C LEU A 151 15.38 -3.94 -21.28
N ARG A 152 16.10 -2.87 -20.92
CA ARG A 152 16.54 -2.60 -19.54
C ARG A 152 15.51 -1.69 -18.86
N VAL A 153 14.67 -2.27 -18.02
CA VAL A 153 13.62 -1.56 -17.28
C VAL A 153 14.13 -1.19 -15.90
N GLY A 154 14.40 0.09 -15.66
CA GLY A 154 14.77 0.60 -14.34
C GLY A 154 13.52 0.78 -13.48
N VAL A 155 13.42 0.05 -12.37
CA VAL A 155 12.29 0.14 -11.42
C VAL A 155 12.76 0.81 -10.14
N ILE A 156 12.31 2.04 -9.90
CA ILE A 156 12.65 2.83 -8.70
C ILE A 156 11.52 2.67 -7.69
N GLY A 157 11.85 2.29 -6.45
CA GLY A 157 10.89 2.21 -5.36
C GLY A 157 10.71 3.56 -4.67
N ALA A 158 9.53 3.87 -4.15
CA ALA A 158 9.30 5.10 -3.39
C ALA A 158 8.19 4.98 -2.34
N MET A 159 8.32 5.81 -1.30
CA MET A 159 7.35 6.00 -0.21
C MET A 159 6.94 7.47 -0.14
N THR A 160 5.68 7.74 0.19
CA THR A 160 5.19 9.11 0.40
C THR A 160 5.99 9.89 1.45
N ASP A 161 6.08 11.21 1.27
CA ASP A 161 6.61 12.13 2.28
C ASP A 161 5.78 12.11 3.58
N ASP A 162 4.52 11.66 3.50
CA ASP A 162 3.59 11.62 4.61
C ASP A 162 3.77 10.42 5.58
N LEU A 163 4.78 9.57 5.37
CA LEU A 163 5.02 8.37 6.21
C LEU A 163 5.03 8.69 7.71
N HIS A 164 5.56 9.87 8.08
CA HIS A 164 5.64 10.32 9.46
C HIS A 164 4.28 10.53 10.14
N ASN A 165 3.24 10.86 9.38
CA ASN A 165 1.85 11.00 9.87
C ASN A 165 1.05 9.69 9.71
N LEU A 166 1.51 8.78 8.85
CA LEU A 166 0.89 7.48 8.59
C LEU A 166 1.40 6.36 9.51
N SER A 167 2.40 6.66 10.35
CA SER A 167 2.96 5.74 11.33
C SER A 167 3.24 6.48 12.64
N THR A 168 4.04 5.88 13.54
CA THR A 168 4.48 6.55 14.77
C THR A 168 5.99 6.47 14.92
N PRO A 169 6.62 7.41 15.63
CA PRO A 169 8.06 7.34 15.93
C PRO A 169 8.48 6.04 16.62
N LYS A 170 7.59 5.43 17.42
CA LYS A 170 7.82 4.14 18.07
C LYS A 170 7.98 3.00 17.04
N LEU A 171 7.16 2.99 15.99
CA LEU A 171 7.17 1.95 14.96
C LEU A 171 8.28 2.19 13.92
N LEU A 172 8.50 3.44 13.52
CA LEU A 172 9.53 3.81 12.55
C LEU A 172 10.94 3.83 13.15
N GLY A 173 11.08 4.07 14.46
CA GLY A 173 12.40 4.24 15.08
C GLY A 173 13.16 5.42 14.46
N GLN A 174 14.33 5.15 13.90
CA GLN A 174 15.20 6.18 13.29
C GLN A 174 14.90 6.46 11.80
N TRP A 175 13.97 5.70 11.21
CA TRP A 175 13.74 5.71 9.77
C TRP A 175 12.74 6.80 9.39
N HIS A 176 13.03 7.52 8.32
CA HIS A 176 12.20 8.60 7.79
C HIS A 176 12.32 8.66 6.26
N THR A 177 11.48 9.46 5.63
CA THR A 177 11.53 9.71 4.18
C THR A 177 12.27 10.99 3.86
N ASN A 178 13.14 10.93 2.85
CA ASN A 178 13.58 12.12 2.12
C ASN A 178 12.49 12.56 1.14
N PRO A 179 12.45 13.85 0.73
CA PRO A 179 11.47 14.36 -0.24
C PRO A 179 11.37 13.49 -1.48
N VAL A 180 10.21 12.88 -1.69
CA VAL A 180 10.02 11.74 -2.60
C VAL A 180 10.28 12.15 -4.04
N VAL A 181 9.72 13.26 -4.49
CA VAL A 181 9.86 13.74 -5.87
C VAL A 181 11.31 14.07 -6.19
N ALA A 182 11.96 14.88 -5.36
CA ALA A 182 13.36 15.26 -5.57
C ALA A 182 14.29 14.04 -5.56
N THR A 183 14.06 13.09 -4.64
CA THR A 183 14.90 11.89 -4.48
C THR A 183 14.75 10.94 -5.67
N VAL A 184 13.51 10.64 -6.08
CA VAL A 184 13.24 9.73 -7.21
C VAL A 184 13.79 10.31 -8.51
N ARG A 185 13.59 11.61 -8.77
CA ARG A 185 14.11 12.28 -9.96
C ARG A 185 15.64 12.23 -10.06
N ARG A 186 16.34 12.36 -8.92
CA ARG A 186 17.80 12.16 -8.86
C ARG A 186 18.19 10.75 -9.32
N TYR A 187 17.57 9.71 -8.78
CA TYR A 187 17.86 8.33 -9.20
C TYR A 187 17.45 8.05 -10.66
N ALA A 188 16.36 8.64 -11.13
CA ALA A 188 15.96 8.53 -12.53
C ALA A 188 17.00 9.16 -13.47
N ALA A 189 17.60 10.28 -13.10
CA ALA A 189 18.72 10.87 -13.84
C ALA A 189 19.95 9.94 -13.88
N GLU A 190 20.29 9.28 -12.76
CA GLU A 190 21.39 8.31 -12.68
C GLU A 190 21.14 7.06 -13.56
N LEU A 191 19.87 6.63 -13.66
CA LEU A 191 19.45 5.48 -14.46
C LEU A 191 19.29 5.78 -15.95
N ARG A 192 19.24 7.05 -16.36
CA ARG A 192 18.95 7.43 -17.75
C ARG A 192 19.89 6.80 -18.77
N GLY A 193 21.17 6.63 -18.44
CA GLY A 193 22.15 5.96 -19.32
C GLY A 193 22.10 4.42 -19.29
N GLN A 194 21.47 3.86 -18.26
CA GLN A 194 21.51 2.44 -17.93
C GLN A 194 20.20 1.71 -18.25
N SER A 195 19.12 2.46 -18.47
CA SER A 195 17.78 1.95 -18.72
C SER A 195 17.22 2.45 -20.05
N ASP A 196 16.34 1.66 -20.65
CA ASP A 196 15.57 2.00 -21.86
C ASP A 196 14.15 2.48 -21.49
N LEU A 197 13.70 2.19 -20.27
CA LEU A 197 12.46 2.68 -19.69
C LEU A 197 12.65 2.83 -18.18
N ILE A 198 12.09 3.88 -17.58
CA ILE A 198 12.07 4.06 -16.11
C ILE A 198 10.63 3.94 -15.62
N VAL A 199 10.43 3.03 -14.67
CA VAL A 199 9.18 2.78 -13.94
C VAL A 199 9.38 3.25 -12.50
N LEU A 200 8.50 4.11 -12.03
CA LEU A 200 8.34 4.41 -10.61
C LEU A 200 7.32 3.42 -10.02
N LEU A 201 7.74 2.64 -9.03
CA LEU A 201 6.91 1.75 -8.24
C LEU A 201 6.76 2.37 -6.84
N ALA A 202 5.62 3.00 -6.57
CA ALA A 202 5.53 3.95 -5.47
C ALA A 202 4.30 3.76 -4.60
N HIS A 203 4.48 3.92 -3.30
CA HIS A 203 3.39 3.97 -2.33
C HIS A 203 3.19 5.42 -1.91
N ILE A 204 2.39 6.16 -2.67
CA ILE A 204 2.37 7.63 -2.69
C ILE A 204 0.94 8.19 -2.73
N THR A 205 0.79 9.45 -2.29
CA THR A 205 -0.50 10.16 -2.32
C THR A 205 -0.94 10.50 -3.74
N GLY A 206 -2.22 10.85 -3.90
CA GLY A 206 -2.75 11.29 -5.19
C GLY A 206 -2.11 12.59 -5.68
N GLU A 207 -1.65 13.45 -4.76
CA GLU A 207 -0.95 14.69 -5.08
C GLU A 207 0.45 14.39 -5.64
N GLU A 208 1.19 13.49 -4.98
CA GLU A 208 2.48 13.01 -5.46
C GLU A 208 2.36 12.27 -6.80
N GLU A 209 1.31 11.45 -7.01
CA GLU A 209 1.00 10.83 -8.31
C GLU A 209 0.92 11.88 -9.43
N GLN A 210 0.18 12.97 -9.20
CA GLN A 210 0.03 14.03 -10.19
C GLN A 210 1.32 14.81 -10.38
N GLU A 211 2.11 15.04 -9.33
CA GLU A 211 3.39 15.72 -9.45
C GLU A 211 4.38 14.93 -10.32
N PHE A 212 4.49 13.62 -10.12
CA PHE A 212 5.31 12.77 -10.99
C PHE A 212 4.79 12.75 -12.43
N LEU A 213 3.48 12.56 -12.61
CA LEU A 213 2.87 12.52 -13.94
C LEU A 213 3.11 13.82 -14.72
N ASN A 214 3.04 14.98 -14.06
CA ASN A 214 3.14 16.28 -14.73
C ASN A 214 4.59 16.80 -14.83
N SER A 215 5.45 16.51 -13.84
CA SER A 215 6.73 17.23 -13.65
C SER A 215 8.00 16.37 -13.68
N ALA A 216 7.89 15.05 -13.88
CA ALA A 216 9.04 14.13 -14.00
C ALA A 216 9.13 13.48 -15.40
N PRO A 217 9.56 14.20 -16.46
CA PRO A 217 9.68 13.65 -17.83
C PRO A 217 10.65 12.48 -17.96
N GLU A 218 11.55 12.29 -17.00
CA GLU A 218 12.48 11.17 -16.92
C GLU A 218 11.84 9.84 -16.46
N ILE A 219 10.60 9.87 -15.95
CA ILE A 219 9.86 8.69 -15.49
C ILE A 219 8.73 8.40 -16.46
N SER A 220 8.79 7.26 -17.14
CA SER A 220 7.83 6.93 -18.20
C SER A 220 6.54 6.32 -17.66
N VAL A 221 6.62 5.54 -16.59
CA VAL A 221 5.47 4.84 -16.00
C VAL A 221 5.48 5.01 -14.50
N VAL A 222 4.32 5.35 -13.93
CA VAL A 222 4.07 5.35 -12.49
C VAL A 222 3.07 4.24 -12.19
N VAL A 223 3.50 3.27 -11.39
CA VAL A 223 2.66 2.22 -10.80
C VAL A 223 2.55 2.53 -9.31
N SER A 224 1.35 2.91 -8.86
CA SER A 224 1.16 3.43 -7.50
C SER A 224 0.21 2.59 -6.63
N GLY A 225 0.36 2.71 -5.30
CA GLY A 225 -0.54 2.18 -4.25
C GLY A 225 -1.09 3.28 -3.33
N HIS A 226 -1.37 2.96 -2.07
CA HIS A 226 -1.79 3.85 -0.96
C HIS A 226 -3.24 4.32 -0.98
N ILE A 227 -3.78 4.66 -2.15
CA ILE A 227 -5.11 5.30 -2.25
C ILE A 227 -6.25 4.26 -2.33
N HIS A 228 -5.92 2.97 -2.54
CA HIS A 228 -6.79 1.78 -2.59
C HIS A 228 -7.87 1.77 -3.68
N SER A 229 -8.20 2.92 -4.28
CA SER A 229 -9.30 3.09 -5.24
C SER A 229 -8.81 3.10 -6.68
N GLY A 230 -8.85 1.97 -7.38
CA GLY A 230 -8.31 1.87 -8.74
C GLY A 230 -8.77 2.96 -9.71
N LEU A 231 -7.85 3.43 -10.56
CA LEU A 231 -8.17 4.41 -11.59
C LEU A 231 -9.16 3.82 -12.60
N LYS A 232 -10.15 4.62 -13.06
CA LYS A 232 -11.13 4.13 -14.05
C LYS A 232 -10.50 3.79 -15.40
N LYS A 233 -9.50 4.58 -15.78
CA LYS A 233 -8.63 4.48 -16.97
C LYS A 233 -7.25 5.03 -16.61
N GLU A 234 -6.24 4.73 -17.40
CA GLU A 234 -4.89 5.26 -17.20
C GLU A 234 -4.93 6.80 -17.33
N GLN A 235 -4.08 7.47 -16.55
CA GLN A 235 -3.84 8.90 -16.73
C GLN A 235 -2.54 9.09 -17.48
N THR A 236 -2.50 10.11 -18.34
CA THR A 236 -1.35 10.33 -19.23
C THR A 236 -1.00 11.81 -19.32
N HIS A 237 0.30 12.09 -19.39
CA HIS A 237 0.82 13.41 -19.74
C HIS A 237 1.99 13.20 -20.72
N GLU A 238 1.79 13.59 -21.98
CA GLU A 238 2.68 13.21 -23.09
C GLU A 238 2.83 11.67 -23.19
N SER A 239 4.06 11.14 -23.11
CA SER A 239 4.35 9.70 -23.12
C SER A 239 4.39 9.07 -21.73
N ARG A 240 4.08 9.83 -20.66
CA ARG A 240 4.05 9.33 -19.29
C ARG A 240 2.70 8.75 -18.95
N ILE A 241 2.71 7.64 -18.21
CA ILE A 241 1.51 6.86 -17.91
C ILE A 241 1.45 6.60 -16.41
N LEU A 242 0.31 6.88 -15.79
CA LEU A 242 0.00 6.55 -14.41
C LEU A 242 -1.09 5.48 -14.36
N VAL A 243 -0.83 4.40 -13.62
CA VAL A 243 -1.76 3.28 -13.40
C VAL A 243 -1.80 2.87 -11.93
N ARG A 244 -3.00 2.52 -11.46
CA ARG A 244 -3.26 2.00 -10.12
C ARG A 244 -4.55 1.20 -10.12
N VAL A 245 -4.56 0.04 -9.46
CA VAL A 245 -5.76 -0.80 -9.34
C VAL A 245 -6.39 -0.67 -7.96
N LYS A 246 -7.56 -1.27 -7.78
CA LYS A 246 -8.14 -1.41 -6.45
C LYS A 246 -7.27 -2.30 -5.55
N GLY A 247 -7.29 -2.01 -4.26
CA GLY A 247 -6.65 -2.84 -3.24
C GLY A 247 -7.33 -4.19 -3.03
N TYR A 248 -6.89 -4.89 -1.98
CA TYR A 248 -7.40 -6.19 -1.51
C TYR A 248 -7.30 -7.34 -2.53
N GLY A 249 -6.49 -7.15 -3.58
CA GLY A 249 -6.40 -8.09 -4.69
C GLY A 249 -7.67 -8.16 -5.54
N GLU A 250 -8.62 -7.23 -5.41
CA GLU A 250 -9.85 -7.20 -6.23
C GLU A 250 -9.57 -7.14 -7.74
N GLU A 251 -8.44 -6.53 -8.10
CA GLU A 251 -8.04 -6.29 -9.48
C GLU A 251 -6.55 -6.62 -9.68
N LEU A 252 -6.22 -7.18 -10.85
CA LEU A 252 -4.86 -7.26 -11.39
C LEU A 252 -4.72 -6.25 -12.52
N GLY A 253 -3.74 -5.35 -12.42
CA GLY A 253 -3.44 -4.40 -13.48
C GLY A 253 -2.61 -5.05 -14.58
N ARG A 254 -2.93 -4.78 -15.85
CA ARG A 254 -2.08 -5.15 -16.99
C ARG A 254 -1.90 -3.97 -17.92
N LEU A 255 -0.66 -3.48 -17.99
CA LEU A 255 -0.24 -2.40 -18.89
C LEU A 255 0.66 -2.99 -19.99
N ASP A 256 0.15 -3.03 -21.21
CA ASP A 256 0.90 -3.45 -22.39
C ASP A 256 1.48 -2.22 -23.08
N LEU A 257 2.79 -2.22 -23.35
CA LEU A 257 3.56 -1.11 -23.90
C LEU A 257 4.30 -1.51 -25.17
N GLN A 258 4.43 -0.58 -26.10
CA GLN A 258 5.44 -0.57 -27.16
C GLN A 258 6.41 0.57 -26.84
N VAL A 259 7.66 0.22 -26.53
CA VAL A 259 8.70 1.14 -26.06
C VAL A 259 9.67 1.42 -27.21
N ASP A 260 9.86 2.69 -27.53
CA ASP A 260 10.92 3.16 -28.41
C ASP A 260 12.21 3.31 -27.60
N THR A 261 13.21 2.48 -27.89
CA THR A 261 14.47 2.43 -27.13
C THR A 261 15.34 3.68 -27.29
N ASP A 262 15.19 4.40 -28.41
CA ASP A 262 15.95 5.62 -28.67
C ASP A 262 15.34 6.80 -27.94
N ARG A 263 13.99 6.90 -27.96
CA ARG A 263 13.24 7.90 -27.19
C ARG A 263 13.17 7.58 -25.70
N LYS A 264 13.42 6.32 -25.34
CA LYS A 264 13.27 5.77 -23.98
C LYS A 264 11.88 6.02 -23.39
N ALA A 265 10.87 5.83 -24.23
CA ALA A 265 9.50 6.18 -23.90
C ALA A 265 8.48 5.24 -24.59
N PRO A 266 7.30 5.02 -23.98
CA PRO A 266 6.18 4.38 -24.65
C PRO A 266 5.71 5.20 -25.85
N VAL A 267 5.48 4.52 -26.98
CA VAL A 267 4.86 5.10 -28.19
C VAL A 267 3.45 4.55 -28.45
N ARG A 268 3.10 3.44 -27.81
CA ARG A 268 1.75 2.87 -27.79
C ARG A 268 1.52 2.12 -26.49
N TRP A 269 0.31 2.20 -25.94
CA TRP A 269 -0.04 1.46 -24.73
C TRP A 269 -1.50 1.03 -24.72
N THR A 270 -1.80 0.06 -23.86
CA THR A 270 -3.16 -0.29 -23.45
C THR A 270 -3.10 -0.75 -22.01
N TRP A 271 -3.99 -0.22 -21.18
CA TRP A 271 -4.13 -0.65 -19.79
C TRP A 271 -5.50 -1.31 -19.58
N LYS A 272 -5.51 -2.50 -18.97
CA LYS A 272 -6.73 -3.16 -18.51
C LYS A 272 -6.64 -3.47 -17.03
N ARG A 273 -7.79 -3.40 -16.37
CA ARG A 273 -8.01 -3.88 -15.01
C ARG A 273 -8.75 -5.20 -15.09
N ILE A 274 -8.14 -6.25 -14.56
CA ILE A 274 -8.67 -7.59 -14.61
C ILE A 274 -9.29 -7.86 -13.25
N ALA A 275 -10.61 -8.04 -13.21
CA ALA A 275 -11.28 -8.41 -11.98
C ALA A 275 -10.83 -9.81 -11.54
N VAL A 276 -10.40 -9.92 -10.28
CA VAL A 276 -10.08 -11.20 -9.65
C VAL A 276 -11.35 -11.67 -8.96
N ASP A 277 -12.04 -12.63 -9.57
CA ASP A 277 -13.31 -13.17 -9.10
C ASP A 277 -13.17 -14.68 -8.89
N GLY A 278 -13.16 -15.10 -7.62
CA GLY A 278 -13.02 -16.50 -7.22
C GLY A 278 -14.19 -17.40 -7.65
N SER A 279 -15.31 -16.83 -8.10
CA SER A 279 -16.42 -17.60 -8.68
C SER A 279 -16.21 -17.97 -10.16
N ARG A 280 -15.22 -17.34 -10.82
CA ARG A 280 -14.94 -17.50 -12.26
C ARG A 280 -13.56 -18.05 -12.56
N LEU A 281 -12.66 -18.03 -11.57
CA LEU A 281 -11.28 -18.46 -11.69
C LEU A 281 -11.03 -19.60 -10.72
N GLU A 282 -10.58 -20.74 -11.25
CA GLU A 282 -10.10 -21.85 -10.42
C GLU A 282 -8.89 -21.39 -9.60
N PRO A 283 -8.96 -21.38 -8.25
CA PRO A 283 -7.88 -20.89 -7.42
C PRO A 283 -6.59 -21.70 -7.59
N ALA A 284 -5.44 -21.04 -7.51
CA ALA A 284 -4.14 -21.70 -7.50
C ALA A 284 -4.02 -22.63 -6.29
N ALA A 285 -3.95 -23.95 -6.53
CA ALA A 285 -4.09 -24.96 -5.48
C ALA A 285 -3.00 -24.91 -4.39
N ASP A 286 -1.76 -24.62 -4.78
CA ASP A 286 -0.62 -24.45 -3.87
C ASP A 286 -0.78 -23.22 -2.97
N VAL A 287 -1.26 -22.10 -3.53
CA VAL A 287 -1.57 -20.89 -2.78
C VAL A 287 -2.79 -21.09 -1.88
N ALA A 288 -3.84 -21.75 -2.39
CA ALA A 288 -5.05 -22.07 -1.63
C ALA A 288 -4.73 -22.94 -0.40
N ALA A 289 -3.79 -23.89 -0.53
CA ALA A 289 -3.34 -24.71 0.59
C ALA A 289 -2.69 -23.88 1.71
N GLN A 290 -1.84 -22.91 1.35
CA GLN A 290 -1.21 -22.00 2.33
C GLN A 290 -2.24 -21.07 2.97
N VAL A 291 -3.13 -20.48 2.17
CA VAL A 291 -4.24 -19.63 2.69
C VAL A 291 -5.08 -20.43 3.68
N LYS A 292 -5.47 -21.65 3.34
CA LYS A 292 -6.26 -22.52 4.22
C LYS A 292 -5.53 -22.80 5.53
N HIS A 293 -4.24 -23.15 5.48
CA HIS A 293 -3.45 -23.43 6.67
C HIS A 293 -3.50 -22.26 7.67
N TRP A 294 -3.25 -21.03 7.19
CA TRP A 294 -3.23 -19.86 8.06
C TRP A 294 -4.61 -19.43 8.53
N GLU A 295 -5.65 -19.55 7.70
CA GLU A 295 -7.03 -19.29 8.13
C GLU A 295 -7.50 -20.29 9.19
N ASP A 296 -7.11 -21.56 9.10
CA ASP A 296 -7.38 -22.55 10.15
C ASP A 296 -6.70 -22.16 11.48
N GLU A 297 -5.46 -21.65 11.44
CA GLU A 297 -4.75 -21.17 12.64
C GLU A 297 -5.36 -19.90 13.24
N VAL A 298 -5.85 -18.99 12.40
CA VAL A 298 -6.60 -17.80 12.82
C VAL A 298 -7.92 -18.19 13.46
N ALA A 299 -8.70 -19.08 12.83
CA ALA A 299 -10.03 -19.47 13.28
C ALA A 299 -10.03 -19.99 14.73
N LYS A 300 -9.01 -20.78 15.09
CA LYS A 300 -8.80 -21.28 16.46
C LYS A 300 -8.77 -20.19 17.53
N ARG A 301 -8.38 -18.96 17.16
CA ARG A 301 -8.20 -17.83 18.08
C ARG A 301 -9.37 -16.85 18.07
N VAL A 302 -9.97 -16.62 16.90
CA VAL A 302 -10.92 -15.50 16.71
C VAL A 302 -12.35 -15.89 16.31
N ASP A 303 -12.64 -17.16 16.03
CA ASP A 303 -14.00 -17.59 15.64
C ASP A 303 -14.90 -17.99 16.82
N GLN A 304 -14.68 -17.33 17.96
CA GLN A 304 -15.48 -17.47 19.16
C GLN A 304 -16.71 -16.53 19.10
N PRO A 305 -17.92 -16.99 19.46
CA PRO A 305 -19.11 -16.13 19.58
C PRO A 305 -18.86 -14.96 20.54
N LEU A 306 -19.31 -13.76 20.15
CA LEU A 306 -19.08 -12.51 20.88
C LEU A 306 -20.38 -11.85 21.35
N ALA A 307 -21.25 -11.47 20.41
CA ALA A 307 -22.50 -10.74 20.66
C ALA A 307 -23.48 -10.94 19.48
N ILE A 308 -24.72 -10.50 19.60
CA ILE A 308 -25.69 -10.45 18.51
C ILE A 308 -25.86 -9.02 18.03
N SER A 309 -25.71 -8.78 16.73
CA SER A 309 -26.02 -7.50 16.10
C SER A 309 -27.43 -7.54 15.50
N LYS A 310 -28.31 -6.60 15.86
CA LYS A 310 -29.68 -6.55 15.30
C LYS A 310 -29.74 -6.04 13.86
N ARG A 311 -28.67 -5.39 13.38
CA ARG A 311 -28.57 -4.82 12.03
C ARG A 311 -27.13 -4.77 11.57
N GLN A 312 -26.92 -4.41 10.31
CA GLN A 312 -25.59 -4.09 9.81
C GLN A 312 -25.18 -2.67 10.24
N PHE A 313 -23.89 -2.48 10.53
CA PHE A 313 -23.28 -1.19 10.81
C PHE A 313 -22.22 -0.86 9.76
N SER A 314 -22.39 0.25 9.07
CA SER A 314 -21.38 0.83 8.17
C SER A 314 -20.13 1.28 8.94
N LYS A 315 -18.98 1.45 8.26
CA LYS A 315 -17.73 1.92 8.91
C LYS A 315 -17.91 3.19 9.77
N PRO A 316 -18.62 4.26 9.32
CA PRO A 316 -18.86 5.43 10.16
C PRO A 316 -19.74 5.15 11.39
N GLU A 317 -20.63 4.16 11.33
CA GLU A 317 -21.40 3.74 12.49
C GLU A 317 -20.56 2.90 13.45
N VAL A 318 -19.72 2.01 12.93
CA VAL A 318 -18.75 1.24 13.72
C VAL A 318 -17.79 2.18 14.46
N LYS A 319 -17.29 3.24 13.82
CA LYS A 319 -16.51 4.30 14.48
C LYS A 319 -17.23 4.85 15.71
N ARG A 320 -18.52 5.19 15.59
CA ARG A 320 -19.32 5.71 16.70
C ARG A 320 -19.52 4.68 17.82
N LEU A 321 -19.67 3.40 17.48
CA LEU A 321 -19.70 2.31 18.45
C LEU A 321 -18.36 2.18 19.19
N ILE A 322 -17.23 2.30 18.48
CA ILE A 322 -15.90 2.25 19.08
C ILE A 322 -15.72 3.41 20.07
N GLU A 323 -16.05 4.63 19.67
CA GLU A 323 -15.97 5.79 20.56
C GLU A 323 -16.91 5.65 21.76
N GLN A 324 -18.09 5.03 21.59
CA GLN A 324 -18.98 4.72 22.69
C GLN A 324 -18.36 3.69 23.65
N ALA A 325 -17.81 2.60 23.12
CA ALA A 325 -17.13 1.58 23.91
C ALA A 325 -15.97 2.18 24.70
N MET A 326 -15.14 3.01 24.07
CA MET A 326 -14.04 3.73 24.72
C MET A 326 -14.54 4.60 25.88
N ARG A 327 -15.63 5.36 25.71
CA ARG A 327 -16.20 6.17 26.80
C ARG A 327 -16.76 5.32 27.93
N GLU A 328 -17.51 4.27 27.61
CA GLU A 328 -18.17 3.43 28.60
C GLU A 328 -17.17 2.59 29.41
N GLU A 329 -16.11 2.08 28.78
CA GLU A 329 -15.09 1.25 29.44
C GLU A 329 -14.07 2.09 30.23
N THR A 330 -13.75 3.31 29.77
CA THR A 330 -12.78 4.18 30.48
C THR A 330 -13.42 5.21 31.40
N GLY A 331 -14.73 5.45 31.27
CA GLY A 331 -15.43 6.55 31.97
C GLY A 331 -15.09 7.95 31.44
N ALA A 332 -14.38 8.05 30.31
CA ALA A 332 -14.03 9.34 29.72
C ALA A 332 -15.27 10.12 29.26
N ASN A 333 -15.20 11.46 29.35
CA ASN A 333 -16.29 12.33 28.90
C ASN A 333 -16.40 12.33 27.37
N PHE A 334 -15.26 12.27 26.69
CA PHE A 334 -15.15 12.21 25.24
C PHE A 334 -14.26 11.05 24.83
N ALA A 335 -14.52 10.49 23.65
CA ALA A 335 -13.58 9.62 22.98
C ALA A 335 -13.55 9.92 21.49
N PHE A 336 -12.39 9.74 20.88
CA PHE A 336 -12.20 9.91 19.45
C PHE A 336 -11.22 8.87 18.91
N ILE A 337 -11.55 8.34 17.74
CA ILE A 337 -10.64 7.60 16.88
C ILE A 337 -10.75 8.17 15.47
N ASN A 338 -9.68 8.10 14.68
CA ASN A 338 -9.71 8.46 13.28
C ASN A 338 -10.55 7.47 12.43
N ALA A 339 -11.01 7.93 11.27
CA ALA A 339 -11.78 7.09 10.35
C ALA A 339 -10.91 5.99 9.73
N GLY A 340 -9.65 6.30 9.39
CA GLY A 340 -8.70 5.35 8.81
C GLY A 340 -8.39 4.14 9.69
N GLY A 341 -8.53 4.30 11.02
CA GLY A 341 -8.40 3.22 12.01
C GLY A 341 -9.48 2.13 11.90
N VAL A 342 -10.65 2.45 11.31
CA VAL A 342 -11.81 1.54 11.21
C VAL A 342 -11.80 0.82 9.86
N ARG A 343 -11.42 -0.45 9.86
CA ARG A 343 -11.09 -1.17 8.61
C ARG A 343 -12.24 -1.98 8.02
N ASP A 344 -13.26 -2.29 8.80
CA ASP A 344 -14.42 -3.07 8.33
C ASP A 344 -15.76 -2.59 8.91
N SER A 345 -16.83 -3.07 8.31
CA SER A 345 -18.21 -2.98 8.81
C SER A 345 -18.51 -4.09 9.83
N LEU A 346 -19.64 -3.99 10.53
CA LEU A 346 -20.15 -5.11 11.34
C LEU A 346 -21.42 -5.68 10.72
N PRO A 347 -21.52 -7.01 10.53
CA PRO A 347 -22.70 -7.63 9.95
C PRO A 347 -23.87 -7.68 10.95
N GLN A 348 -25.07 -7.90 10.43
CA GLN A 348 -26.21 -8.35 11.23
C GLN A 348 -26.03 -9.81 11.65
N GLY A 349 -26.52 -10.19 12.83
CA GLY A 349 -26.53 -11.56 13.33
C GLY A 349 -25.42 -11.83 14.34
N GLN A 350 -24.95 -13.08 14.39
CA GLN A 350 -23.92 -13.50 15.34
C GLN A 350 -22.59 -12.82 15.01
N LEU A 351 -22.14 -11.96 15.91
CA LEU A 351 -20.78 -11.42 15.88
C LEU A 351 -19.82 -12.43 16.51
N LEU A 352 -18.68 -12.66 15.85
CA LEU A 352 -17.51 -13.35 16.38
C LEU A 352 -16.44 -12.33 16.83
N VAL A 353 -15.48 -12.79 17.63
CA VAL A 353 -14.27 -12.01 17.94
C VAL A 353 -13.54 -11.58 16.66
N ARG A 354 -13.54 -12.40 15.60
CA ARG A 354 -12.98 -12.09 14.28
C ARG A 354 -13.45 -10.75 13.74
N HIS A 355 -14.73 -10.39 13.91
CA HIS A 355 -15.22 -9.11 13.41
C HIS A 355 -14.52 -7.93 14.07
N ILE A 356 -14.19 -8.01 15.37
CA ILE A 356 -13.43 -6.96 16.05
C ILE A 356 -11.99 -6.89 15.53
N TRP A 357 -11.37 -8.04 15.24
CA TRP A 357 -10.04 -8.09 14.63
C TRP A 357 -10.02 -7.52 13.20
N ASN A 358 -11.07 -7.77 12.42
CA ASN A 358 -11.21 -7.20 11.07
C ASN A 358 -11.44 -5.69 11.13
N VAL A 359 -12.26 -5.21 12.07
CA VAL A 359 -12.54 -3.78 12.26
C VAL A 359 -11.31 -3.03 12.78
N MET A 360 -10.61 -3.60 13.77
CA MET A 360 -9.46 -3.02 14.46
C MET A 360 -8.22 -3.93 14.39
N PRO A 361 -7.56 -4.02 13.22
CA PRO A 361 -6.39 -4.88 13.04
C PRO A 361 -5.09 -4.28 13.61
N PHE A 362 -5.13 -3.04 14.10
CA PHE A 362 -3.98 -2.36 14.71
C PHE A 362 -3.87 -2.70 16.21
N ASP A 363 -2.65 -2.79 16.71
CA ASP A 363 -2.36 -2.92 18.15
C ASP A 363 -2.33 -1.54 18.85
N ASN A 364 -3.26 -0.66 18.48
CA ASN A 364 -3.37 0.67 19.08
C ASN A 364 -3.86 0.56 20.53
N ALA A 365 -3.19 1.27 21.43
CA ALA A 365 -3.60 1.39 22.82
C ALA A 365 -4.57 2.57 22.98
N VAL A 366 -5.51 2.47 23.93
CA VAL A 366 -6.29 3.62 24.39
C VAL A 366 -5.44 4.42 25.37
N VAL A 367 -5.35 5.72 25.15
CA VAL A 367 -4.71 6.68 26.05
C VAL A 367 -5.69 7.79 26.40
N PHE A 368 -5.55 8.40 27.58
CA PHE A 368 -6.46 9.48 28.00
C PHE A 368 -5.74 10.62 28.71
N GLY A 369 -6.32 11.81 28.56
CA GLY A 369 -5.85 13.06 29.15
C GLY A 369 -7.01 13.88 29.70
N LYS A 370 -6.69 14.86 30.55
CA LYS A 370 -7.65 15.80 31.12
C LYS A 370 -7.37 17.19 30.60
N PHE A 371 -8.41 17.85 30.09
CA PHE A 371 -8.30 19.13 29.41
C PHE A 371 -9.43 20.06 29.83
N LYS A 372 -9.17 21.38 29.80
CA LYS A 372 -10.25 22.36 29.93
C LYS A 372 -11.15 22.29 28.70
N GLY A 373 -12.42 22.60 28.86
CA GLY A 373 -13.39 22.62 27.76
C GLY A 373 -12.93 23.47 26.58
N ARG A 374 -12.25 24.60 26.84
CA ARG A 374 -11.67 25.48 25.82
C ARG A 374 -10.51 24.86 25.02
N ASP A 375 -9.84 23.85 25.56
CA ASP A 375 -8.69 23.19 24.94
C ASP A 375 -9.10 21.91 24.17
N LEU A 376 -10.36 21.49 24.28
CA LEU A 376 -10.85 20.32 23.56
C LEU A 376 -10.99 20.60 22.05
N PRO A 377 -10.53 19.69 21.19
CA PRO A 377 -10.64 19.88 19.74
C PRO A 377 -12.09 19.97 19.26
N LEU A 378 -12.35 20.82 18.26
CA LEU A 378 -13.68 20.97 17.68
C LEU A 378 -14.22 19.65 17.11
N ILE A 379 -13.36 18.82 16.51
CA ILE A 379 -13.75 17.51 15.98
C ILE A 379 -14.21 16.55 17.10
N VAL A 380 -13.71 16.73 18.32
CA VAL A 380 -14.07 15.95 19.50
C VAL A 380 -15.37 16.47 20.10
N VAL A 381 -15.52 17.79 20.29
CA VAL A 381 -16.72 18.35 20.95
C VAL A 381 -17.91 18.45 20.00
N GLY A 382 -17.68 18.59 18.70
CA GLY A 382 -18.69 18.83 17.69
C GLY A 382 -19.50 20.10 18.00
N GLY A 383 -20.83 20.02 17.87
CA GLY A 383 -21.75 21.13 18.19
C GLY A 383 -22.27 21.14 19.63
N ARG A 384 -21.63 20.44 20.58
CA ARG A 384 -22.08 20.40 21.98
C ARG A 384 -21.72 21.69 22.71
N ASP A 385 -22.58 22.11 23.63
CA ASP A 385 -22.29 23.21 24.55
C ASP A 385 -21.35 22.74 25.66
N ILE A 386 -20.12 23.26 25.67
CA ILE A 386 -19.03 22.85 26.56
C ILE A 386 -18.63 24.03 27.44
N SER A 387 -18.69 23.82 28.76
CA SER A 387 -18.24 24.84 29.71
C SER A 387 -16.72 25.04 29.60
N PRO A 388 -16.22 26.23 29.22
CA PRO A 388 -14.81 26.44 28.88
C PRO A 388 -13.83 26.08 30.01
N GLU A 389 -14.20 26.37 31.26
CA GLU A 389 -13.33 26.19 32.43
C GLU A 389 -13.51 24.84 33.15
N ARG A 390 -14.51 24.05 32.75
CA ARG A 390 -14.69 22.70 33.27
C ARG A 390 -13.62 21.78 32.70
N GLU A 391 -13.13 20.88 33.53
CA GLU A 391 -12.21 19.82 33.10
C GLU A 391 -12.99 18.62 32.59
N TYR A 392 -12.51 18.06 31.47
CA TYR A 392 -13.08 16.89 30.81
C TYR A 392 -11.98 15.88 30.51
N THR A 393 -12.31 14.61 30.59
CA THR A 393 -11.43 13.51 30.17
C THR A 393 -11.70 13.16 28.72
N LEU A 394 -10.65 13.08 27.91
CA LEU A 394 -10.68 12.65 26.51
C LEU A 394 -9.84 11.38 26.35
N ALA A 395 -10.46 10.32 25.85
CA ALA A 395 -9.80 9.07 25.44
C ALA A 395 -9.57 9.03 23.92
N VAL A 396 -8.36 8.70 23.49
CA VAL A 396 -8.01 8.53 22.08
C VAL A 396 -7.15 7.28 21.90
N THR A 397 -6.78 6.95 20.67
CA THR A 397 -5.72 5.97 20.45
C THR A 397 -4.35 6.61 20.63
N ASP A 398 -3.33 5.82 20.98
CA ASP A 398 -1.93 6.25 21.00
C ASP A 398 -1.47 6.76 19.62
N PHE A 399 -1.95 6.16 18.52
CA PHE A 399 -1.77 6.68 17.17
C PHE A 399 -2.31 8.10 17.01
N THR A 400 -3.57 8.32 17.37
CA THR A 400 -4.22 9.65 17.31
C THR A 400 -3.50 10.66 18.20
N ALA A 401 -3.04 10.25 19.39
CA ALA A 401 -2.28 11.13 20.28
C ALA A 401 -0.93 11.55 19.69
N ALA A 402 -0.21 10.61 19.05
CA ALA A 402 1.06 10.86 18.39
C ALA A 402 0.91 11.77 17.15
N ASN A 403 -0.19 11.60 16.42
CA ASN A 403 -0.46 12.29 15.15
C ASN A 403 -1.52 13.40 15.28
N GLN A 404 -1.67 14.01 16.46
CA GLN A 404 -2.78 14.92 16.78
C GLN A 404 -2.97 16.11 15.82
N SER A 405 -1.94 16.54 15.09
CA SER A 405 -2.00 17.63 14.11
C SER A 405 -2.46 17.21 12.72
N ALA A 406 -2.45 15.90 12.41
CA ALA A 406 -2.81 15.40 11.09
C ALA A 406 -4.30 15.67 10.79
N ALA A 407 -4.61 15.84 9.49
CA ALA A 407 -5.94 16.25 9.03
C ALA A 407 -7.05 15.27 9.43
N GLU A 408 -6.75 13.98 9.50
CA GLU A 408 -7.71 12.92 9.88
C GLU A 408 -7.79 12.67 11.40
N GLU A 409 -6.96 13.36 12.19
CA GLU A 409 -6.84 13.16 13.63
C GLU A 409 -7.54 14.30 14.41
N LEU A 410 -6.90 14.83 15.47
CA LEU A 410 -7.50 15.83 16.34
C LEU A 410 -7.43 17.26 15.78
N GLN A 411 -6.62 17.50 14.74
CA GLN A 411 -6.38 18.82 14.15
C GLN A 411 -5.95 19.86 15.21
N THR A 412 -5.09 19.45 16.14
CA THR A 412 -4.58 20.28 17.24
C THR A 412 -3.13 19.95 17.55
N THR A 413 -2.51 20.70 18.46
CA THR A 413 -1.16 20.41 18.98
C THR A 413 -1.10 20.60 20.49
N GLY A 414 -0.09 20.00 21.12
CA GLY A 414 0.22 20.24 22.54
C GLY A 414 -0.65 19.48 23.55
N LEU A 415 -1.62 18.67 23.11
CA LEU A 415 -2.34 17.79 24.03
C LEU A 415 -1.41 16.67 24.50
N THR A 416 -1.37 16.46 25.82
CA THR A 416 -0.57 15.42 26.45
C THR A 416 -1.49 14.37 27.08
N PHE A 417 -1.34 13.12 26.67
CA PHE A 417 -2.10 11.98 27.17
C PHE A 417 -1.19 11.14 28.07
N THR A 418 -1.50 11.09 29.37
CA THR A 418 -0.66 10.44 30.38
C THR A 418 -1.28 9.17 30.97
N GLY A 419 -2.58 8.93 30.73
CA GLY A 419 -3.27 7.72 31.15
C GLY A 419 -3.20 6.64 30.08
N GLU A 420 -3.12 5.37 30.51
CA GLU A 420 -3.14 4.19 29.65
C GLU A 420 -4.38 3.33 29.94
N GLY A 421 -5.05 2.86 28.88
CA GLY A 421 -6.29 2.10 28.92
C GLY A 421 -6.20 0.70 28.29
N GLY A 422 -4.99 0.23 27.97
CA GLY A 422 -4.76 -1.07 27.32
C GLY A 422 -5.07 -1.06 25.83
N LEU A 423 -5.06 -2.24 25.18
CA LEU A 423 -5.35 -2.36 23.75
C LEU A 423 -6.81 -2.05 23.46
N LEU A 424 -7.06 -1.22 22.44
CA LEU A 424 -8.42 -0.90 22.01
C LEU A 424 -9.19 -2.16 21.61
N ARG A 425 -8.52 -3.13 20.98
CA ARG A 425 -9.16 -4.39 20.57
C ARG A 425 -9.73 -5.17 21.75
N ASP A 426 -8.96 -5.30 22.83
CA ASP A 426 -9.39 -6.03 24.03
C ASP A 426 -10.55 -5.33 24.71
N LEU A 427 -10.46 -3.99 24.83
CA LEU A 427 -11.53 -3.14 25.34
C LEU A 427 -12.83 -3.33 24.54
N LEU A 428 -12.75 -3.37 23.22
CA LEU A 428 -13.92 -3.62 22.36
C LEU A 428 -14.48 -5.01 22.59
N VAL A 429 -13.65 -6.05 22.60
CA VAL A 429 -14.11 -7.42 22.85
C VAL A 429 -14.88 -7.50 24.17
N ASP A 430 -14.37 -6.89 25.24
CA ASP A 430 -15.04 -6.90 26.54
C ASP A 430 -16.34 -6.09 26.54
N TRP A 431 -16.36 -4.93 25.88
CA TRP A 431 -17.56 -4.11 25.75
C TRP A 431 -18.69 -4.85 25.01
N PHE A 432 -18.38 -5.48 23.87
CA PHE A 432 -19.37 -6.25 23.10
C PHE A 432 -19.88 -7.45 23.92
N ARG A 433 -19.02 -8.16 24.67
CA ARG A 433 -19.44 -9.24 25.58
C ARG A 433 -20.43 -8.77 26.65
N LYS A 434 -20.18 -7.59 27.25
CA LYS A 434 -21.06 -7.00 28.27
C LYS A 434 -22.41 -6.60 27.67
N LYS A 435 -22.42 -6.01 26.47
CA LYS A 435 -23.66 -5.60 25.79
C LYS A 435 -24.53 -6.78 25.40
N LYS A 436 -23.94 -7.89 24.96
CA LYS A 436 -24.59 -9.10 24.43
C LYS A 436 -25.40 -8.89 23.14
N VAL A 437 -26.09 -7.76 23.02
CA VAL A 437 -26.90 -7.34 21.87
C VAL A 437 -26.55 -5.91 21.51
N ILE A 438 -26.34 -5.65 20.22
CA ILE A 438 -25.99 -4.34 19.65
C ILE A 438 -27.13 -3.89 18.73
N GLU A 439 -27.57 -2.63 18.87
CA GLU A 439 -28.76 -2.07 18.21
C GLU A 439 -28.46 -0.89 17.28
#